data_AF-A0A3N4USY6-F1
#
_entry.id   AF-A0A3N4USY6-F1
#
_cell.length_a   1.000
_cell.length_b   1.000
_cell.length_c   1.000
_cell.angle_alpha   90.00
_cell.angle_beta   90.00
_cell.angle_gamma   90.00
#
_symmetry.space_group_name_H-M   'P 1'
#
loop_
_entity.id
_entity.type
_entity.pdbx_description
1 polymer ?
#
loop_
_entity_poly.entity_id
_entity_poly.type
_entity_poly.pdbx_seq_one_letter_code
_entity_poly.pdbx_strand_id
1 'polypeptide(L)'
;MFLTTEQMAQMVLEHVDLPYTPEDLAELTRVGGALEVEQRRRAKQREQDLLGSVLRELRAEAERDQAEYITARDIYRTVRDDLETTEEEILRVLVFLQHPFVAAVREGAKGSFALAARPDVAALRLSSIAGALKTK
;
A
#
# COMPACT_ATOMS: atom_id res chain seq x y z
N MET A 1 4.36 -25.97 17.34
CA MET A 1 3.37 -25.35 18.23
C MET A 1 2.11 -25.14 17.41
N PHE A 2 0.98 -25.69 17.84
CA PHE A 2 -0.31 -25.48 17.16
C PHE A 2 -0.93 -24.16 17.64
N LEU A 3 -1.71 -23.51 16.78
CA LEU A 3 -2.43 -22.28 17.12
C LEU A 3 -3.48 -22.55 18.20
N THR A 4 -3.57 -21.67 19.19
CA THR A 4 -4.65 -21.70 20.19
C THR A 4 -5.95 -21.17 19.57
N THR A 5 -7.08 -21.47 20.20
CA THR A 5 -8.40 -20.95 19.78
C THR A 5 -8.45 -19.42 19.79
N GLU A 6 -7.80 -18.79 20.76
CA GLU A 6 -7.67 -17.32 20.83
C GLU A 6 -6.85 -16.76 19.67
N GLN A 7 -5.74 -17.41 19.32
CA GLN A 7 -4.93 -17.04 18.17
C GLN A 7 -5.72 -17.18 16.86
N MET A 8 -6.52 -18.24 16.71
CA MET A 8 -7.39 -18.39 15.55
C MET A 8 -8.48 -17.32 15.48
N ALA A 9 -9.11 -16.96 16.60
CA ALA A 9 -10.11 -15.90 16.64
C ALA A 9 -9.50 -14.54 16.26
N GLN A 10 -8.32 -14.22 16.78
CA GLN A 10 -7.59 -13.00 16.44
C GLN A 10 -7.24 -12.96 14.95
N MET A 11 -6.78 -14.07 14.38
CA MET A 11 -6.48 -14.16 12.95
C MET A 11 -7.70 -13.92 12.05
N VAL A 12 -8.89 -14.38 12.48
CA VAL A 12 -10.14 -14.12 11.73
C VAL A 12 -10.45 -12.62 11.69
N LEU A 13 -10.25 -11.91 12.80
CA LEU A 13 -10.45 -10.46 12.86
C LEU A 13 -9.44 -9.74 11.94
N GLU A 14 -8.15 -10.09 12.04
CA GLU A 14 -7.09 -9.48 11.23
C GLU A 14 -7.17 -9.81 9.74
N HIS A 15 -7.85 -10.89 9.36
CA HIS A 15 -8.07 -11.25 7.96
C HIS A 15 -8.97 -10.25 7.24
N VAL A 16 -9.88 -9.58 7.95
CA VAL A 16 -10.80 -8.60 7.36
C VAL A 16 -10.01 -7.37 6.88
N ASP A 17 -9.06 -6.90 7.67
CA ASP A 17 -8.27 -5.71 7.36
C ASP A 17 -7.08 -6.01 6.43
N LEU A 18 -6.38 -7.12 6.70
CA LEU A 18 -5.26 -7.59 5.89
C LEU A 18 -5.41 -9.10 5.62
N PRO A 19 -5.99 -9.51 4.48
CA PRO A 19 -6.25 -10.90 4.18
C PRO A 19 -4.99 -11.76 4.14
N TYR A 20 -5.07 -12.93 4.77
CA TYR A 20 -4.06 -13.99 4.62
C TYR A 20 -4.15 -14.60 3.22
N THR A 21 -3.01 -14.82 2.56
CA THR A 21 -2.98 -15.58 1.31
C THR A 21 -3.10 -17.08 1.59
N PRO A 22 -3.44 -17.90 0.57
CA PRO A 22 -3.39 -19.35 0.71
C PRO A 22 -2.01 -19.86 1.16
N GLU A 23 -0.92 -19.23 0.69
CA GLU A 23 0.43 -19.58 1.15
C GLU A 23 0.65 -19.22 2.62
N ASP A 24 0.12 -18.07 3.08
CA ASP A 24 0.21 -17.67 4.48
C ASP A 24 -0.52 -18.70 5.38
N LEU A 25 -1.74 -19.11 4.99
CA LEU A 25 -2.53 -20.10 5.72
C LEU A 25 -1.86 -21.48 5.73
N ALA A 26 -1.25 -21.89 4.62
CA ALA A 26 -0.50 -23.15 4.55
C ALA A 26 0.73 -23.11 5.47
N GLU A 27 1.46 -22.00 5.50
CA GLU A 27 2.66 -21.83 6.32
C GLU A 27 2.36 -21.83 7.83
N LEU A 28 1.20 -21.29 8.24
CA LEU A 28 0.73 -21.33 9.64
C LEU A 28 0.53 -22.74 10.20
N THR A 29 0.40 -23.76 9.33
CA THR A 29 0.30 -25.16 9.74
C THR A 29 1.66 -25.83 10.00
N ARG A 30 2.76 -25.16 9.66
CA ARG A 30 4.13 -25.68 9.79
C ARG A 30 4.80 -25.22 11.09
N VAL A 31 5.79 -25.97 11.54
CA VAL A 31 6.59 -25.59 12.72
C VAL A 31 7.46 -24.38 12.37
N GLY A 32 7.24 -23.25 13.07
CA GLY A 32 7.98 -22.00 12.85
C GLY A 32 7.35 -21.05 11.83
N GLY A 33 6.41 -21.51 11.02
CA GLY A 33 5.79 -20.71 9.95
C GLY A 33 5.00 -19.49 10.44
N ALA A 34 4.55 -19.48 11.69
CA ALA A 34 3.88 -18.32 12.30
C ALA A 34 4.76 -17.05 12.27
N LEU A 35 6.06 -17.18 12.55
CA LEU A 35 6.98 -16.04 12.55
C LEU A 35 7.17 -15.48 11.12
N GLU A 36 7.29 -16.38 10.13
CA GLU A 36 7.44 -15.98 8.73
C GLU A 36 6.19 -15.27 8.20
N VAL A 37 5.01 -15.76 8.59
CA VAL A 37 3.73 -15.13 8.23
C VAL A 37 3.60 -13.77 8.92
N GLU A 38 3.96 -13.66 10.20
CA GLU A 38 3.97 -12.38 10.91
C GLU A 38 4.90 -11.35 10.24
N GLN A 39 6.11 -11.75 9.85
CA GLN A 39 7.04 -10.89 9.13
C GLN A 39 6.49 -10.43 7.78
N ARG A 40 5.92 -11.34 6.99
CA ARG A 40 5.26 -10.99 5.71
C ARG A 40 4.09 -10.04 5.91
N ARG A 41 3.28 -10.24 6.96
CA ARG A 41 2.16 -9.36 7.29
C ARG A 41 2.64 -7.97 7.69
N ARG A 42 3.67 -7.87 8.54
CA ARG A 42 4.27 -6.58 8.91
C ARG A 42 4.81 -5.83 7.70
N ALA A 43 5.46 -6.54 6.78
CA ALA A 43 5.94 -5.94 5.52
C ALA A 43 4.77 -5.40 4.67
N LYS A 44 3.71 -6.20 4.47
CA LYS A 44 2.50 -5.77 3.75
C LYS A 44 1.82 -4.57 4.42
N GLN A 45 1.72 -4.57 5.75
CA GLN A 45 1.14 -3.46 6.50
C GLN A 45 1.96 -2.19 6.31
N ARG A 46 3.29 -2.26 6.43
CA ARG A 46 4.18 -1.12 6.19
C ARG A 46 4.03 -0.56 4.78
N GLU A 47 3.90 -1.43 3.77
CA GLU A 47 3.65 -1.01 2.38
C GLU A 47 2.29 -0.29 2.23
N GLN A 48 1.23 -0.81 2.86
CA GLN A 48 -0.09 -0.15 2.87
C GLN A 48 -0.06 1.20 3.58
N ASP A 49 0.64 1.29 4.71
CA ASP A 49 0.78 2.53 5.48
C ASP A 49 1.54 3.59 4.67
N LEU A 50 2.63 3.19 3.99
CA LEU A 50 3.39 4.07 3.11
C LEU A 50 2.54 4.55 1.93
N LEU A 51 1.85 3.63 1.25
CA LEU A 51 0.94 3.97 0.15
C LEU A 51 -0.15 4.95 0.59
N GLY A 52 -0.75 4.70 1.76
CA GLY A 52 -1.77 5.55 2.36
C GLY A 52 -1.24 6.94 2.67
N SER A 53 -0.06 7.05 3.28
CA SER A 53 0.58 8.34 3.56
C SER A 53 0.91 9.12 2.29
N VAL A 54 1.48 8.49 1.27
CA VAL A 54 1.77 9.14 -0.02
C VAL A 54 0.48 9.66 -0.68
N LEU A 55 -0.59 8.85 -0.69
CA LEU A 55 -1.88 9.27 -1.26
C LEU A 55 -2.54 10.41 -0.45
N ARG A 56 -2.38 10.43 0.87
CA ARG A 56 -2.85 11.52 1.74
C ARG A 56 -2.15 12.82 1.41
N GLU A 57 -0.83 12.81 1.26
CA GLU A 57 -0.06 14.02 0.90
C GLU A 57 -0.45 14.54 -0.49
N LEU A 58 -0.54 13.64 -1.49
CA LEU A 58 -0.97 14.00 -2.84
C LEU A 58 -2.39 14.58 -2.86
N ARG A 59 -3.29 14.05 -2.02
CA ARG A 59 -4.65 14.56 -1.88
C ARG A 59 -4.67 15.91 -1.18
N ALA A 60 -3.93 16.07 -0.09
CA ALA A 60 -3.84 17.31 0.65
C ALA A 60 -3.31 18.44 -0.24
N GLU A 61 -2.33 18.17 -1.08
CA GLU A 61 -1.83 19.12 -2.08
C GLU A 61 -2.91 19.48 -3.11
N ALA A 62 -3.61 18.48 -3.65
CA ALA A 62 -4.66 18.69 -4.66
C ALA A 62 -5.86 19.50 -4.13
N GLU A 63 -6.08 19.51 -2.81
CA GLU A 63 -7.14 20.26 -2.14
C GLU A 63 -6.72 21.71 -1.78
N ARG A 64 -5.47 22.12 -2.02
CA ARG A 64 -5.02 23.51 -1.81
C ARG A 64 -5.52 24.46 -2.89
N ASP A 65 -5.73 25.73 -2.52
CA ASP A 65 -6.15 26.81 -3.43
C ASP A 65 -5.17 27.05 -4.60
N GLN A 66 -3.92 26.61 -4.48
CA GLN A 66 -2.90 26.59 -5.53
C GLN A 66 -2.26 25.20 -5.60
N ALA A 67 -3.05 24.20 -5.99
CA ALA A 67 -2.56 22.84 -6.13
C ALA A 67 -1.37 22.77 -7.10
N GLU A 68 -0.23 22.29 -6.59
CA GLU A 68 1.00 22.11 -7.36
C GLU A 68 1.38 20.63 -7.52
N TYR A 69 2.37 20.37 -8.35
CA TYR A 69 3.03 19.07 -8.39
C TYR A 69 4.07 19.01 -7.26
N ILE A 70 4.09 17.93 -6.49
CA ILE A 70 5.00 17.74 -5.35
C ILE A 70 6.04 16.66 -5.65
N THR A 71 7.26 16.82 -5.15
CA THR A 71 8.33 15.84 -5.37
C THR A 71 8.30 14.74 -4.31
N ALA A 72 8.96 13.61 -4.58
CA ALA A 72 9.17 12.55 -3.58
C ALA A 72 9.85 13.08 -2.30
N ARG A 73 10.75 14.07 -2.46
CA ARG A 73 11.43 14.74 -1.34
C ARG A 73 10.49 15.56 -0.47
N ASP A 74 9.51 16.23 -1.07
CA ASP A 74 8.53 17.03 -0.32
C ASP A 74 7.65 16.12 0.53
N ILE A 75 7.15 15.02 -0.07
CA ILE A 75 6.40 13.98 0.64
C ILE A 75 7.27 13.36 1.75
N TYR A 76 8.52 13.01 1.46
CA TYR A 76 9.43 12.44 2.46
C TYR A 76 9.58 13.34 3.68
N ARG A 77 9.71 14.66 3.49
CA ARG A 77 9.83 15.61 4.60
C ARG A 77 8.61 15.61 5.52
N THR A 78 7.41 15.40 4.99
CA THR A 78 6.19 15.34 5.79
C THR A 78 6.03 13.98 6.49
N VAL A 79 6.32 12.88 5.80
CA VAL A 79 5.95 11.53 6.27
C VAL A 79 7.00 10.89 7.18
N ARG A 80 8.27 11.31 7.08
CA ARG A 80 9.41 10.67 7.79
C ARG A 80 9.32 10.68 9.32
N ASP A 81 8.55 11.59 9.91
CA ASP A 81 8.43 11.70 11.37
C ASP A 81 7.45 10.66 11.94
N ASP A 82 6.50 10.20 11.12
CA ASP A 82 5.45 9.23 11.51
C ASP A 82 5.72 7.81 11.00
N LEU A 83 6.53 7.67 9.94
CA LEU A 83 6.82 6.39 9.30
C LEU A 83 8.29 6.25 8.95
N GLU A 84 8.91 5.15 9.35
CA GLU A 84 10.26 4.80 8.92
C GLU A 84 10.26 4.47 7.43
N THR A 85 10.70 5.43 6.62
CA THR A 85 10.73 5.36 5.16
C THR A 85 11.91 6.15 4.60
N THR A 86 12.19 5.96 3.32
CA THR A 86 13.17 6.71 2.54
C THR A 86 12.50 7.46 1.38
N GLU A 87 13.20 8.46 0.83
CA GLU A 87 12.77 9.15 -0.40
C GLU A 87 12.65 8.18 -1.59
N GLU A 88 13.53 7.18 -1.65
CA GLU A 88 13.50 6.16 -2.70
C GLU A 88 12.26 5.25 -2.59
N GLU A 89 11.89 4.83 -1.38
CA GLU A 89 10.66 4.06 -1.16
C GLU A 89 9.41 4.86 -1.57
N ILE A 90 9.37 6.17 -1.26
CA ILE A 90 8.29 7.06 -1.70
C ILE A 90 8.26 7.17 -3.23
N LEU A 91 9.42 7.32 -3.87
CA LEU A 91 9.50 7.38 -5.33
C LEU A 91 8.99 6.10 -5.98
N ARG A 92 9.32 4.92 -5.43
CA ARG A 92 8.80 3.63 -5.93
C ARG A 92 7.28 3.57 -5.85
N VAL A 93 6.68 4.08 -4.77
CA VAL A 93 5.22 4.18 -4.63
C VAL A 93 4.63 5.12 -5.69
N LEU A 94 5.23 6.28 -5.91
CA LEU A 94 4.77 7.24 -6.93
C LEU A 94 4.83 6.64 -8.34
N VAL A 95 5.91 5.92 -8.68
CA VAL A 95 6.07 5.20 -9.95
C VAL A 95 5.02 4.09 -10.10
N PHE A 96 4.74 3.34 -9.03
CA PHE A 96 3.67 2.35 -9.03
C PHE A 96 2.30 3.00 -9.30
N LEU A 97 2.00 4.13 -8.64
CA LEU A 97 0.75 4.88 -8.82
C LEU A 97 0.61 5.51 -10.22
N GLN A 98 1.73 5.80 -10.87
CA GLN A 98 1.79 6.30 -12.26
C GLN A 98 1.55 5.19 -13.29
N HIS A 99 1.74 3.92 -12.92
CA HIS A 99 1.63 2.80 -13.85
C HIS A 99 0.32 2.87 -14.66
N PRO A 100 0.31 2.65 -15.99
CA PRO A 100 -0.88 2.87 -16.83
C PRO A 100 -2.16 2.16 -16.36
N PHE A 101 -2.00 1.00 -15.71
CA PHE A 101 -3.10 0.23 -15.14
C PHE A 101 -3.69 0.82 -13.85
N VAL A 102 -2.91 1.60 -13.10
CA VAL A 102 -3.37 2.32 -11.92
C VAL A 102 -3.81 3.73 -12.34
N ALA A 103 -2.90 4.47 -12.99
CA ALA A 103 -3.06 5.83 -13.48
C ALA A 103 -3.72 6.75 -12.42
N ALA A 104 -3.25 6.62 -11.18
CA ALA A 104 -3.66 7.45 -10.05
C ALA A 104 -2.92 8.79 -10.04
N VAL A 105 -1.66 8.77 -10.49
CA VAL A 105 -0.73 9.90 -10.43
C VAL A 105 -0.19 10.20 -11.81
N ARG A 106 0.08 11.48 -12.08
CA ARG A 106 0.80 11.96 -13.27
C ARG A 106 2.09 12.65 -12.83
N GLU A 107 3.13 12.46 -13.64
CA GLU A 107 4.41 13.15 -13.47
C GLU A 107 4.38 14.51 -14.18
N GLY A 108 4.96 15.51 -13.54
CA GLY A 108 5.17 16.86 -14.04
C GLY A 108 6.63 17.10 -14.38
N ALA A 109 7.03 18.38 -14.43
CA ALA A 109 8.43 18.71 -14.66
C ALA A 109 9.31 18.31 -13.46
N LYS A 110 10.57 17.95 -13.71
CA LYS A 110 11.60 17.72 -12.69
C LYS A 110 11.27 16.62 -11.66
N GLY A 111 10.55 15.56 -12.05
CA GLY A 111 10.21 14.45 -11.15
C GLY A 111 9.23 14.85 -10.03
N SER A 112 8.32 15.77 -10.34
CA SER A 112 7.22 16.16 -9.47
C SER A 112 5.95 15.39 -9.87
N PHE A 113 5.00 15.25 -8.95
CA PHE A 113 3.85 14.37 -9.10
C PHE A 113 2.56 15.05 -8.61
N ALA A 114 1.45 14.74 -9.26
CA ALA A 114 0.12 15.18 -8.84
C ALA A 114 -0.91 14.09 -9.09
N LEU A 115 -2.05 14.14 -8.38
CA LEU A 115 -3.17 13.23 -8.67
C LEU A 115 -3.67 13.45 -10.10
N ALA A 116 -3.75 12.36 -10.86
CA ALA A 116 -4.37 12.31 -12.19
C ALA A 116 -5.82 11.84 -12.13
N ALA A 117 -6.16 11.05 -11.12
CA ALA A 117 -7.50 10.57 -10.85
C ALA A 117 -7.74 10.52 -9.34
N ARG A 118 -9.00 10.45 -8.94
CA ARG A 118 -9.35 10.21 -7.54
C ARG A 118 -8.88 8.80 -7.12
N PRO A 119 -8.41 8.61 -5.87
CA PRO A 119 -7.91 7.31 -5.39
C PRO A 119 -8.91 6.15 -5.51
N ASP A 120 -10.21 6.42 -5.37
CA ASP A 120 -11.28 5.43 -5.51
C ASP A 120 -11.38 4.87 -6.94
N VAL A 121 -11.16 5.72 -7.95
CA VAL A 121 -11.13 5.28 -9.36
C VAL A 121 -9.92 4.39 -9.63
N ALA A 122 -8.75 4.74 -9.09
CA ALA A 122 -7.55 3.92 -9.22
C ALA A 122 -7.71 2.55 -8.53
N ALA A 123 -8.31 2.52 -7.34
CA ALA A 123 -8.64 1.29 -6.63
C ALA A 123 -9.58 0.39 -7.45
N LEU A 124 -10.61 0.97 -8.08
CA LEU A 124 -11.55 0.24 -8.94
C LEU A 124 -10.85 -0.38 -10.17
N ARG A 125 -9.87 0.31 -10.76
CA ARG A 125 -9.09 -0.22 -11.88
C ARG A 125 -8.26 -1.44 -11.44
N LEU A 126 -7.57 -1.32 -10.30
CA LEU A 126 -6.79 -2.40 -9.71
C LEU A 126 -7.68 -3.61 -9.37
N SER A 127 -8.85 -3.39 -8.76
CA SER A 127 -9.78 -4.47 -8.44
C SER A 127 -10.30 -5.18 -9.70
N SER A 128 -10.55 -4.42 -10.77
CA SER A 128 -11.00 -4.97 -12.05
C SER A 128 -9.93 -5.84 -12.72
N ILE A 129 -8.67 -5.41 -12.68
CA ILE A 129 -7.53 -6.19 -13.19
C ILE A 129 -7.32 -7.47 -12.37
N ALA A 130 -7.34 -7.35 -11.04
CA ALA A 130 -7.22 -8.50 -10.15
C ALA A 130 -8.36 -9.51 -10.39
N GLY A 131 -9.58 -9.03 -10.62
CA GLY A 131 -10.72 -9.86 -11.01
C GLY A 131 -10.48 -10.62 -12.32
N ALA A 132 -10.01 -9.91 -13.36
CA ALA A 132 -9.74 -10.52 -14.67
C ALA A 132 -8.65 -11.61 -14.61
N LEU A 133 -7.64 -11.46 -13.74
CA LEU A 133 -6.58 -12.44 -13.53
C LEU A 133 -7.06 -13.70 -12.80
N LYS A 134 -8.03 -13.58 -11.89
CA LYS A 134 -8.60 -14.73 -11.14
C LYS A 134 -9.55 -15.60 -11.95
N THR A 135 -10.11 -15.07 -13.03
CA THR A 135 -11.02 -15.80 -13.95
C THR A 135 -10.29 -16.64 -15.01
N LYS A 136 -8.97 -16.77 -14.93
CA LYS A 136 -8.15 -17.69 -15.72
C LYS A 136 -7.56 -18.78 -14.84
#